data_AF-A0A2T0XE67-F1
#
_entry.id   AF-A0A2T0XE67-F1
#
_cell.length_a   1.000
_cell.length_b   1.000
_cell.length_c   1.000
_cell.angle_alpha   90.00
_cell.angle_beta   90.00
_cell.angle_gamma   90.00
#
_symmetry.space_group_name_H-M   'P 1'
#
loop_
_entity.id
_entity.type
_entity.pdbx_description
1 polymer ?
#
loop_
_entity_poly.entity_id
_entity_poly.type
_entity_poly.pdbx_seq_one_letter_code
_entity_poly.pdbx_strand_id
1 'polypeptide(L)'
;MTNTLAPDSHEAAGQRLFALVGVWQFFRVVSGSSAATVSGEATLSLAEPDLMRYDEKGSVLLVDGQSLVATQSYLYQPTRQGMIVHFASEPRRVFHEVLLQEHTDCLRANGHHLCGHDSYATDYVFDAAMRTFQIIHQVAGPHKNYKSDTTYIRST
;
A
#
# COMPACT_ATOMS: atom_id res chain seq x y z
N MET A 1 -13.67 43.16 17.71
CA MET A 1 -13.95 42.26 16.58
C MET A 1 -12.94 41.14 16.62
N THR A 2 -13.23 40.09 17.40
CA THR A 2 -12.40 38.89 17.48
C THR A 2 -12.83 37.96 16.36
N ASN A 3 -11.93 37.78 15.38
CA ASN A 3 -12.13 36.90 14.25
C ASN A 3 -12.06 35.46 14.76
N THR A 4 -13.22 34.79 14.88
CA THR A 4 -13.30 33.36 15.13
C THR A 4 -12.89 32.65 13.85
N LEU A 5 -11.67 32.12 13.79
CA LEU A 5 -11.30 31.11 12.81
C LEU A 5 -12.24 29.91 13.01
N ALA A 6 -12.96 29.53 11.96
CA ALA A 6 -13.73 28.29 11.94
C ALA A 6 -12.78 27.10 12.24
N PRO A 7 -13.25 26.02 12.88
CA PRO A 7 -12.43 24.84 13.05
C PRO A 7 -12.08 24.29 11.66
N ASP A 8 -10.79 24.08 11.39
CA ASP A 8 -10.28 23.32 10.24
C ASP A 8 -10.86 21.89 10.32
N SER A 9 -12.06 21.68 9.80
CA SER A 9 -12.78 20.40 9.86
C SER A 9 -12.57 19.56 8.60
N HIS A 10 -11.37 19.64 8.01
CA HIS A 10 -10.91 18.61 7.09
C HIS A 10 -10.35 17.48 7.95
N GLU A 11 -10.98 16.31 7.93
CA GLU A 11 -10.36 15.08 8.43
C GLU A 11 -8.97 14.98 7.79
N ALA A 12 -7.93 14.76 8.60
CA ALA A 12 -6.58 14.71 8.07
C ALA A 12 -6.51 13.53 7.10
N ALA A 13 -6.06 13.73 5.85
CA ALA A 13 -6.21 12.75 4.78
C ALA A 13 -5.71 11.33 5.16
N GLY A 14 -4.65 11.24 5.98
CA GLY A 14 -4.16 9.96 6.48
C GLY A 14 -5.09 9.26 7.49
N GLN A 15 -5.90 9.98 8.27
CA GLN A 15 -6.88 9.37 9.19
C GLN A 15 -7.89 8.48 8.43
N ARG A 16 -8.24 8.86 7.20
CA ARG A 16 -9.12 8.06 6.33
C ARG A 16 -8.55 6.66 6.05
N LEU A 17 -7.23 6.48 6.11
CA LEU A 17 -6.60 5.17 5.89
C LEU A 17 -6.92 4.15 6.98
N PHE A 18 -7.35 4.57 8.18
CA PHE A 18 -7.77 3.62 9.22
C PHE A 18 -9.02 2.82 8.83
N ALA A 19 -9.84 3.33 7.90
CA ALA A 19 -10.96 2.58 7.33
C ALA A 19 -10.49 1.35 6.52
N LEU A 20 -9.21 1.25 6.20
CA LEU A 20 -8.63 0.06 5.56
C LEU A 20 -8.49 -1.14 6.50
N VAL A 21 -8.62 -0.94 7.82
CA VAL A 21 -8.62 -2.06 8.78
C VAL A 21 -9.70 -3.07 8.40
N GLY A 22 -9.30 -4.33 8.29
CA GLY A 22 -10.13 -5.43 7.84
C GLY A 22 -9.38 -6.41 6.96
N VAL A 23 -10.16 -7.30 6.35
CA VAL A 23 -9.68 -8.39 5.50
C VAL A 23 -9.97 -8.06 4.04
N TRP A 24 -9.01 -8.39 3.18
CA TRP A 24 -8.99 -8.02 1.77
C TRP A 24 -8.60 -9.21 0.93
N GLN A 25 -9.40 -9.51 -0.09
CA GLN A 25 -8.93 -10.36 -1.18
C GLN A 25 -8.06 -9.52 -2.10
N PHE A 26 -6.93 -10.07 -2.55
CA PHE A 26 -6.07 -9.40 -3.51
C PHE A 26 -5.77 -10.27 -4.72
N PHE A 27 -5.58 -9.59 -5.84
CA PHE A 27 -5.03 -10.15 -7.05
C PHE A 27 -3.90 -9.25 -7.56
N ARG A 28 -2.79 -9.85 -7.93
CA ARG A 28 -1.57 -9.19 -8.36
C ARG A 28 -1.14 -9.75 -9.70
N VAL A 29 -0.82 -8.85 -10.62
CA VAL A 29 -0.10 -9.18 -11.85
C VAL A 29 1.30 -8.62 -11.73
N VAL A 30 2.30 -9.48 -11.88
CA VAL A 30 3.70 -9.08 -12.02
C VAL A 30 4.08 -9.25 -13.49
N SER A 31 4.62 -8.21 -14.11
CA SER A 31 5.11 -8.23 -15.48
C SER A 31 6.57 -7.78 -15.56
N GLY A 32 7.27 -8.15 -16.64
CA GLY A 32 8.70 -7.90 -16.81
C GLY A 32 9.55 -9.13 -16.47
N SER A 33 10.72 -8.93 -15.89
CA SER A 33 11.70 -10.00 -15.62
C SER A 33 11.22 -11.09 -14.64
N SER A 34 10.10 -10.86 -13.96
CA SER A 34 9.56 -11.72 -12.91
C SER A 34 8.06 -11.98 -13.10
N ALA A 35 7.66 -12.22 -14.36
CA ALA A 35 6.26 -12.38 -14.72
C ALA A 35 5.58 -13.50 -13.91
N ALA A 36 4.47 -13.17 -13.25
CA ALA A 36 3.69 -14.08 -12.41
C ALA A 36 2.31 -13.48 -12.11
N THR A 37 1.39 -14.30 -11.63
CA THR A 37 0.19 -13.82 -10.94
C THR A 37 0.21 -14.24 -9.48
N VAL A 38 -0.37 -13.43 -8.61
CA VAL A 38 -0.54 -13.78 -7.19
C VAL A 38 -1.97 -13.52 -6.79
N SER A 39 -2.59 -14.46 -6.07
CA SER A 39 -3.89 -14.23 -5.44
C SER A 39 -3.85 -14.69 -4.00
N GLY A 40 -4.62 -14.03 -3.15
CA GLY A 40 -4.66 -14.38 -1.75
C GLY A 40 -5.43 -13.39 -0.91
N GLU A 41 -5.15 -13.43 0.38
CA GLU A 41 -5.78 -12.59 1.37
C GLU A 41 -4.74 -11.72 2.06
N ALA A 42 -5.13 -10.49 2.36
CA ALA A 42 -4.39 -9.58 3.20
C ALA A 42 -5.26 -9.10 4.36
N THR A 43 -4.64 -8.90 5.51
CA THR A 43 -5.26 -8.30 6.70
C THR A 43 -4.54 -7.01 7.04
N LEU A 44 -5.31 -5.93 7.20
CA LEU A 44 -4.86 -4.73 7.91
C LEU A 44 -5.48 -4.74 9.31
N SER A 45 -4.63 -4.67 10.33
CA SER A 45 -5.04 -4.64 11.74
C SER A 45 -4.37 -3.46 12.46
N LEU A 46 -4.97 -2.95 13.53
CA LEU A 46 -4.31 -1.96 14.39
C LEU A 46 -3.23 -2.67 15.22
N ALA A 47 -1.98 -2.24 15.07
CA ALA A 47 -0.86 -2.66 15.89
C ALA A 47 -0.65 -1.71 17.08
N GLU A 48 -0.82 -0.42 16.85
CA GLU A 48 -0.77 0.67 17.83
C GLU A 48 -1.81 1.74 17.40
N PRO A 49 -2.15 2.76 18.23
CA PRO A 49 -3.16 3.76 17.87
C PRO A 49 -2.93 4.44 16.51
N ASP A 50 -1.67 4.71 16.17
CA ASP A 50 -1.28 5.38 14.92
C ASP A 50 -0.54 4.44 13.95
N LEU A 51 -0.67 3.12 14.14
CA LEU A 51 0.08 2.13 13.37
C LEU A 51 -0.80 0.94 13.00
N MET A 52 -0.92 0.68 11.71
CA MET A 52 -1.55 -0.51 11.18
C MET A 52 -0.51 -1.53 10.76
N ARG A 53 -0.75 -2.81 11.05
CA ARG A 53 0.02 -3.92 10.51
C ARG A 53 -0.71 -4.52 9.32
N TYR A 54 0.02 -4.65 8.23
CA TYR A 54 -0.38 -5.37 7.03
C TYR A 54 0.29 -6.73 7.02
N ASP A 55 -0.48 -7.79 6.80
CA ASP A 55 0.01 -9.14 6.54
C ASP A 55 -0.72 -9.73 5.33
N GLU A 56 0.00 -10.22 4.33
CA GLU A 56 -0.56 -10.98 3.21
C GLU A 56 -0.07 -12.42 3.19
N LYS A 57 -0.93 -13.29 2.66
CA LYS A 57 -0.61 -14.65 2.27
C LYS A 57 -1.30 -14.96 0.95
N GLY A 58 -0.53 -15.43 -0.04
CA GLY A 58 -1.07 -15.75 -1.35
C GLY A 58 -0.34 -16.89 -2.05
N SER A 59 -0.96 -17.36 -3.13
CA SER A 59 -0.40 -18.32 -4.07
C SER A 59 0.16 -17.56 -5.27
N VAL A 60 1.43 -17.78 -5.58
CA VAL A 60 2.10 -17.25 -6.77
C VAL A 60 2.03 -18.32 -7.86
N LEU A 61 1.53 -17.97 -9.04
CA LEU A 61 1.58 -18.80 -10.24
C LEU A 61 2.62 -18.21 -11.19
N LEU A 62 3.70 -18.96 -11.42
CA LEU A 62 4.75 -18.62 -12.36
C LEU A 62 4.35 -18.96 -13.80
N VAL A 63 5.05 -18.39 -14.77
CA VAL A 63 4.80 -18.60 -16.21
C VAL A 63 4.96 -20.05 -16.66
N ASP A 64 5.77 -20.85 -15.95
CA ASP A 64 5.99 -22.27 -16.20
C ASP A 64 4.92 -23.16 -15.54
N GLY A 65 3.94 -22.56 -14.86
CA GLY A 65 2.87 -23.25 -14.15
C GLY A 65 3.24 -23.69 -12.73
N GLN A 66 4.46 -23.44 -12.26
CA GLN A 66 4.82 -23.71 -10.87
C GLN A 66 4.03 -22.81 -9.92
N SER A 67 3.57 -23.38 -8.80
CA SER A 67 2.92 -22.64 -7.73
C SER A 67 3.80 -22.57 -6.48
N LEU A 68 3.88 -21.37 -5.89
CA LEU A 68 4.62 -21.08 -4.66
C LEU A 68 3.71 -20.36 -3.67
N VAL A 69 4.05 -20.42 -2.38
CA VAL A 69 3.39 -19.60 -1.36
C VAL A 69 4.21 -18.33 -1.13
N ALA A 70 3.54 -17.17 -1.14
CA ALA A 70 4.13 -15.90 -0.76
C ALA A 70 3.47 -15.37 0.51
N THR A 71 4.30 -14.78 1.38
CA THR A 71 3.85 -13.97 2.51
C THR A 71 4.65 -12.68 2.53
N GLN A 72 4.01 -11.59 2.97
CA GLN A 72 4.67 -10.31 3.12
C GLN A 72 3.99 -9.53 4.25
N SER A 73 4.78 -8.77 5.00
CA SER A 73 4.29 -7.94 6.09
C SER A 73 4.90 -6.55 6.03
N TYR A 74 4.10 -5.54 6.38
CA TYR A 74 4.50 -4.13 6.46
C TYR A 74 3.80 -3.46 7.65
N LEU A 75 4.30 -2.29 8.04
CA LEU A 75 3.63 -1.41 8.99
C LEU A 75 3.27 -0.10 8.29
N TYR A 76 2.00 0.25 8.31
CA TYR A 76 1.47 1.48 7.74
C TYR A 76 1.24 2.46 8.88
N GLN A 77 1.93 3.60 8.84
CA GLN A 77 1.80 4.66 9.83
C GLN A 77 1.14 5.87 9.14
N PRO A 78 -0.19 6.04 9.25
CA PRO A 78 -0.85 7.25 8.79
C PRO A 78 -0.24 8.51 9.43
N THR A 79 -0.13 9.56 8.64
CA THR A 79 0.28 10.90 9.10
C THR A 79 -0.83 11.90 8.79
N ARG A 80 -0.69 13.17 9.20
CA ARG A 80 -1.70 14.18 8.85
C ARG A 80 -1.89 14.35 7.34
N GLN A 81 -0.83 14.20 6.55
CA GLN A 81 -0.83 14.49 5.11
C GLN A 81 -0.73 13.23 4.24
N GLY A 82 -0.50 12.06 4.82
CA GLY A 82 -0.20 10.86 4.04
C GLY A 82 0.05 9.63 4.89
N MET A 83 1.08 8.86 4.54
CA MET A 83 1.52 7.72 5.35
C MET A 83 3.00 7.43 5.16
N ILE A 84 3.61 6.84 6.18
CA ILE A 84 4.92 6.22 6.13
C ILE A 84 4.71 4.71 6.17
N VAL A 85 5.30 3.99 5.21
CA VAL A 85 5.28 2.53 5.17
C VAL A 85 6.65 2.02 5.63
N HIS A 86 6.64 1.10 6.57
CA HIS A 86 7.84 0.45 7.11
C HIS A 86 7.88 -1.02 6.74
N PHE A 87 9.08 -1.55 6.56
CA PHE A 87 9.29 -2.99 6.60
C PHE A 87 8.92 -3.53 7.99
N ALA A 88 8.21 -4.65 8.05
CA ALA A 88 7.91 -5.36 9.29
C ALA A 88 9.12 -6.18 9.80
N SER A 89 10.33 -5.59 9.75
CA SER A 89 11.56 -6.13 10.33
C SER A 89 11.90 -5.44 11.65
N GLU A 90 12.73 -6.08 12.47
CA GLU A 90 13.35 -5.46 13.63
C GLU A 90 14.87 -5.32 13.38
N PRO A 91 15.45 -4.10 13.41
CA PRO A 91 14.80 -2.82 13.64
C PRO A 91 13.87 -2.41 12.49
N ARG A 92 12.83 -1.63 12.83
CA ARG A 92 11.93 -1.03 11.84
C ARG A 92 12.73 -0.12 10.91
N ARG A 93 12.48 -0.24 9.61
CA ARG A 93 13.10 0.59 8.57
C ARG A 93 12.01 1.13 7.65
N VAL A 94 12.11 2.41 7.32
CA VAL A 94 11.22 3.04 6.34
C VAL A 94 11.44 2.39 4.98
N PHE A 95 10.33 2.02 4.35
CA PHE A 95 10.29 1.57 2.96
C PHE A 95 10.09 2.79 2.05
N HIS A 96 8.99 3.50 2.22
CA HIS A 96 8.76 4.79 1.57
C HIS A 96 7.80 5.65 2.41
N GLU A 97 7.70 6.92 2.01
CA GLU A 97 6.70 7.87 2.50
C GLU A 97 5.92 8.39 1.29
N VAL A 98 4.63 8.64 1.48
CA VAL A 98 3.74 9.17 0.44
C VAL A 98 2.87 10.27 0.99
N LEU A 99 2.56 11.26 0.14
CA LEU A 99 1.55 12.29 0.42
C LEU A 99 0.24 11.90 -0.24
N LEU A 100 -0.86 12.02 0.49
CA LEU A 100 -2.20 11.78 -0.03
C LEU A 100 -2.73 13.03 -0.73
N GLN A 101 -3.31 12.81 -1.90
CA GLN A 101 -3.98 13.79 -2.73
C GLN A 101 -5.45 13.41 -2.82
N GLU A 102 -6.32 14.31 -2.38
CA GLU A 102 -7.76 14.11 -2.47
C GLU A 102 -8.27 14.43 -3.88
N HIS A 103 -9.05 13.52 -4.44
CA HIS A 103 -9.82 13.72 -5.66
C HIS A 103 -11.29 13.41 -5.38
N THR A 104 -12.19 13.82 -6.29
CA THR A 104 -13.65 13.68 -6.13
C THR A 104 -14.07 12.28 -5.69
N ASP A 105 -13.51 11.23 -6.30
CA ASP A 105 -13.95 9.85 -6.09
C ASP A 105 -12.86 8.93 -5.52
N CYS A 106 -11.67 9.46 -5.23
CA CYS A 106 -10.55 8.65 -4.74
C CYS A 106 -9.52 9.45 -3.95
N LEU A 107 -8.74 8.74 -3.14
CA LEU A 107 -7.46 9.22 -2.63
C LEU A 107 -6.34 8.63 -3.47
N ARG A 108 -5.37 9.46 -3.83
CA ARG A 108 -4.16 9.02 -4.53
C ARG A 108 -2.93 9.32 -3.71
N ALA A 109 -1.92 8.48 -3.82
CA ALA A 109 -0.61 8.73 -3.24
C ALA A 109 0.45 8.17 -4.16
N ASN A 110 1.63 8.77 -4.17
CA ASN A 110 2.77 8.19 -4.84
C ASN A 110 4.03 8.35 -3.98
N GLY A 111 4.92 7.38 -4.08
CA GLY A 111 6.16 7.30 -3.33
C GLY A 111 7.30 6.86 -4.21
N HIS A 112 8.50 7.28 -3.86
CA HIS A 112 9.73 6.82 -4.50
C HIS A 112 10.76 6.50 -3.43
N HIS A 113 11.46 5.39 -3.59
CA HIS A 113 12.63 5.09 -2.76
C HIS A 113 13.71 4.36 -3.57
N LEU A 114 14.95 4.57 -3.13
CA LEU A 114 16.11 3.85 -3.64
C LEU A 114 16.47 2.75 -2.64
N CYS A 115 16.65 1.54 -3.15
CA CYS A 115 17.11 0.39 -2.39
C CYS A 115 18.37 -0.17 -3.05
N GLY A 116 19.54 0.27 -2.57
CA GLY A 116 20.81 -0.03 -3.23
C GLY A 116 20.87 0.55 -4.64
N HIS A 117 20.95 -0.32 -5.66
CA HIS A 117 20.96 0.07 -7.07
C HIS A 117 19.57 0.02 -7.73
N ASP A 118 18.55 -0.36 -6.98
CA ASP A 118 17.18 -0.49 -7.47
C ASP A 118 16.37 0.76 -7.09
N SER A 119 15.58 1.26 -8.03
CA SER A 119 14.60 2.31 -7.87
C SER A 119 13.20 1.70 -7.79
N TYR A 120 12.42 2.15 -6.82
CA TYR A 120 11.06 1.72 -6.60
C TYR A 120 10.15 2.94 -6.61
N ALA A 121 9.32 3.06 -7.64
CA ALA A 121 8.18 3.98 -7.64
C ALA A 121 6.93 3.22 -7.23
N THR A 122 6.09 3.81 -6.38
CA THR A 122 4.83 3.20 -5.95
C THR A 122 3.70 4.20 -6.11
N ASP A 123 2.60 3.75 -6.70
CA ASP A 123 1.34 4.49 -6.80
C ASP A 123 0.25 3.77 -6.00
N TYR A 124 -0.57 4.55 -5.32
CA TYR A 124 -1.72 4.13 -4.55
C TYR A 124 -2.97 4.81 -5.09
N VAL A 125 -4.04 4.05 -5.21
CA VAL A 125 -5.39 4.57 -5.47
C VAL A 125 -6.36 3.89 -4.53
N PHE A 126 -6.97 4.66 -3.63
CA PHE A 126 -8.03 4.18 -2.74
C PHE A 126 -9.37 4.75 -3.21
N ASP A 127 -10.39 3.91 -3.35
CA ASP A 127 -11.73 4.44 -3.64
C ASP A 127 -12.29 5.25 -2.46
N ALA A 128 -13.24 6.14 -2.73
CA ALA A 128 -13.81 7.00 -1.69
C ALA A 128 -14.45 6.22 -0.53
N ALA A 129 -14.98 5.01 -0.81
CA ALA A 129 -15.67 4.17 0.16
C ALA A 129 -14.73 3.24 0.96
N MET A 130 -13.44 3.23 0.65
CA MET A 130 -12.45 2.29 1.22
C MET A 130 -12.92 0.83 1.11
N ARG A 131 -13.45 0.47 -0.06
CA ARG A 131 -13.93 -0.88 -0.41
C ARG A 131 -13.03 -1.55 -1.43
N THR A 132 -12.29 -0.76 -2.19
CA THR A 132 -11.27 -1.21 -3.12
C THR A 132 -10.06 -0.28 -3.06
N PHE A 133 -8.89 -0.84 -3.28
CA PHE A 133 -7.69 -0.03 -3.54
C PHE A 133 -6.71 -0.76 -4.44
N GLN A 134 -5.83 0.00 -5.05
CA GLN A 134 -4.79 -0.49 -5.95
C GLN A 134 -3.43 0.01 -5.48
N ILE A 135 -2.44 -0.87 -5.56
CA ILE A 135 -1.03 -0.54 -5.35
C ILE A 135 -0.25 -0.99 -6.59
N ILE A 136 0.44 -0.05 -7.21
CA ILE A 136 1.31 -0.30 -8.35
C ILE A 136 2.74 -0.01 -7.95
N HIS A 137 3.60 -1.02 -7.97
CA HIS A 137 5.05 -0.85 -7.84
C HIS A 137 5.71 -0.95 -9.21
N GLN A 138 6.52 0.04 -9.57
CA GLN A 138 7.44 -0.02 -10.69
C GLN A 138 8.87 -0.08 -10.16
N VAL A 139 9.55 -1.20 -10.45
CA VAL A 139 10.90 -1.47 -9.96
C VAL A 139 11.86 -1.52 -11.13
N ALA A 140 12.95 -0.75 -11.05
CA ALA A 140 13.98 -0.67 -12.07
C ALA A 140 15.37 -0.65 -11.43
N GLY A 141 16.26 -1.53 -11.88
CA GLY A 141 17.64 -1.62 -11.46
C GLY A 141 18.42 -2.60 -12.35
N PRO A 142 19.73 -2.79 -12.11
CA PRO A 142 20.60 -3.59 -12.98
C PRO A 142 20.15 -5.05 -13.16
N HIS A 143 19.46 -5.60 -12.16
CA HIS A 143 19.03 -7.00 -12.12
C HIS A 143 17.53 -7.18 -11.92
N LYS A 144 16.77 -6.09 -11.80
CA LYS A 144 15.32 -6.12 -11.59
C LYS A 144 14.67 -5.11 -12.51
N ASN A 145 13.71 -5.56 -13.31
CA ASN A 145 12.88 -4.67 -14.09
C ASN A 145 11.48 -5.27 -14.18
N TYR A 146 10.61 -4.86 -13.26
CA TYR A 146 9.26 -5.40 -13.19
C TYR A 146 8.25 -4.35 -12.72
N LYS A 147 7.00 -4.58 -13.12
CA LYS A 147 5.82 -3.89 -12.58
C LYS A 147 5.02 -4.90 -11.76
N SER A 148 4.63 -4.54 -10.56
CA SER A 148 3.66 -5.28 -9.74
C SER A 148 2.41 -4.44 -9.58
N ASP A 149 1.29 -4.93 -10.11
CA ASP A 149 0.00 -4.26 -10.11
C ASP A 149 -0.96 -5.08 -9.25
N THR A 150 -1.33 -4.56 -8.08
CA THR A 150 -2.13 -5.27 -7.09
C THR A 150 -3.44 -4.56 -6.85
N THR A 151 -4.55 -5.27 -7.01
CA THR A 151 -5.90 -4.80 -6.68
C THR A 151 -6.40 -5.54 -5.45
N TYR A 152 -7.00 -4.78 -4.54
CA TYR A 152 -7.58 -5.25 -3.29
C TYR A 152 -9.08 -4.98 -3.28
N ILE A 153 -9.86 -5.96 -2.82
CA ILE A 153 -11.30 -5.86 -2.64
C ILE A 153 -11.61 -6.29 -1.21
N ARG A 154 -12.36 -5.45 -0.49
CA ARG A 154 -12.73 -5.73 0.90
C ARG A 154 -13.58 -7.01 0.96
N SER A 155 -13.17 -7.96 1.79
CA SER A 155 -13.98 -9.15 2.09
C SER A 155 -15.31 -8.70 2.70
N THR A 156 -16.40 -9.36 2.32
CA THR A 156 -17.76 -9.10 2.81
C THR A 156 -17.91 -9.38 4.30
#